data_AF-A0A7Z6U8X6-F1
#
_entry.id   AF-A0A7Z6U8X6-F1
#
_cell.length_a   1.000
_cell.length_b   1.000
_cell.length_c   1.000
_cell.angle_alpha   90.00
_cell.angle_beta   90.00
_cell.angle_gamma   90.00
#
_symmetry.space_group_name_H-M   'P 1'
#
loop_
_entity.id
_entity.type
_entity.pdbx_description
1 polymer ?
#
loop_
_entity_poly.entity_id
_entity_poly.type
_entity_poly.pdbx_seq_one_letter_code
_entity_poly.pdbx_strand_id
1 'polypeptide(L)'
;SGNRLDNRTNGTLSSRNGNLVTTLTGELLNGGNGALVSQNTLSVTADSLDNSGGILSSGTGQTLTVAGLLNNSQNGLIDGGAGLTIKANALNNAAGNLTAQQGFSFEGSSLDNSAGNLSSKADMTLDLLGSLTNTSGKLASGGNL
;
A
#
# COMPACT_ATOMS: atom_id res chain seq x y z
N SER A 1 -9.46 2.22 16.85
CA SER A 1 -9.30 3.62 16.41
C SER A 1 -8.28 4.32 17.29
N GLY A 2 -7.56 5.32 16.78
CA GLY A 2 -6.55 6.06 17.56
C GLY A 2 -5.96 7.22 16.76
N ASN A 3 -5.07 8.01 17.37
CA ASN A 3 -4.40 9.08 16.64
C ASN A 3 -3.22 8.56 15.80
N ARG A 4 -2.34 7.77 16.42
CA ARG A 4 -1.12 7.25 15.79
C ARG A 4 -0.92 5.79 16.14
N LEU A 5 -0.43 5.01 15.20
CA LEU A 5 0.13 3.69 15.47
C LEU A 5 1.60 3.68 15.06
N ASP A 6 2.48 3.35 16.00
CA ASP A 6 3.89 3.11 15.75
C ASP A 6 4.15 1.60 15.81
N ASN A 7 4.35 1.00 14.64
CA ASN A 7 4.63 -0.41 14.44
C ASN A 7 6.03 -0.63 13.82
N ARG A 8 6.92 0.37 13.92
CA ARG A 8 8.28 0.29 13.37
C ARG A 8 9.14 -0.70 14.16
N THR A 9 10.36 -0.94 13.67
CA THR A 9 11.42 -1.67 14.39
C THR A 9 11.05 -3.11 14.76
N ASN A 10 10.59 -3.88 13.78
CA ASN A 10 10.10 -5.26 13.93
C ASN A 10 8.77 -5.38 14.70
N GLY A 11 8.00 -4.30 14.82
CA GLY A 11 6.61 -4.37 15.27
C GLY A 11 5.78 -5.26 14.36
N THR A 12 4.87 -6.05 14.93
CA THR A 12 3.95 -6.89 14.15
C THR A 12 2.55 -6.75 14.68
N LEU A 13 1.63 -6.38 13.79
CA LEU A 13 0.20 -6.45 14.02
C LEU A 13 -0.39 -7.44 13.02
N SER A 14 -0.98 -8.53 13.50
CA SER A 14 -1.43 -9.60 12.61
C SER A 14 -2.78 -10.19 12.98
N SER A 15 -3.45 -10.75 11.97
CA SER A 15 -4.68 -11.50 12.15
C SER A 15 -4.67 -12.76 11.27
N ARG A 16 -4.87 -13.92 11.89
CA ARG A 16 -4.92 -15.21 11.19
C ARG A 16 -6.33 -15.61 10.76
N ASN A 17 -7.34 -15.32 11.57
CA ASN A 17 -8.69 -15.84 11.38
C ASN A 17 -9.74 -14.75 11.11
N GLY A 18 -9.38 -13.48 11.31
CA GLY A 18 -10.28 -12.35 11.05
C GLY A 18 -9.65 -11.29 10.15
N ASN A 19 -10.40 -10.24 9.90
CA ASN A 19 -9.92 -9.05 9.21
C ASN A 19 -9.00 -8.25 10.14
N LEU A 20 -7.97 -7.62 9.57
CA LEU A 20 -7.18 -6.62 10.28
C LEU A 20 -7.65 -5.23 9.87
N VAL A 21 -8.19 -4.46 10.81
CA VAL A 21 -8.71 -3.11 10.57
C VAL A 21 -7.99 -2.11 11.47
N THR A 22 -7.32 -1.15 10.85
CA THR A 22 -6.63 -0.05 11.54
C THR A 22 -7.23 1.27 11.08
N THR A 23 -7.90 1.98 11.99
CA THR A 23 -8.49 3.30 11.70
C THR A 23 -7.81 4.34 12.57
N LEU A 24 -7.08 5.26 11.95
CA LEU A 24 -6.30 6.29 12.62
C LEU A 24 -6.71 7.68 12.10
N THR A 25 -6.71 8.67 12.99
CA THR A 25 -6.92 10.08 12.60
C THR A 25 -5.61 10.78 12.21
N GLY A 26 -4.47 10.16 12.50
CA GLY A 26 -3.13 10.65 12.19
C GLY A 26 -2.31 9.55 11.51
N GLU A 27 -1.10 9.29 12.00
CA GLU A 27 -0.08 8.53 11.26
C GLU A 27 -0.10 7.02 11.54
N LEU A 28 0.09 6.21 10.50
CA LEU A 28 0.59 4.84 10.62
C LEU A 28 2.09 4.81 10.30
N LEU A 29 2.93 4.51 11.28
CA LEU A 29 4.35 4.30 11.10
C LEU A 29 4.64 2.80 11.11
N ASN A 30 4.83 2.19 9.93
CA ASN A 30 5.09 0.77 9.72
C ASN A 30 6.47 0.49 9.07
N GLY A 31 7.34 1.49 8.95
CA GLY A 31 8.67 1.31 8.36
C GLY A 31 9.65 0.51 9.23
N GLY A 32 10.85 0.26 8.70
CA GLY A 32 11.94 -0.38 9.46
C GLY A 32 11.60 -1.80 9.96
N ASN A 33 11.18 -2.68 9.04
CA ASN A 33 10.71 -4.04 9.29
C ASN A 33 9.41 -4.14 10.11
N GLY A 34 8.63 -3.06 10.20
CA GLY A 34 7.26 -3.15 10.70
C GLY A 34 6.37 -4.00 9.79
N ALA A 35 5.45 -4.76 10.38
CA ALA A 35 4.56 -5.64 9.63
C ALA A 35 3.09 -5.51 10.07
N LEU A 36 2.19 -5.24 9.13
CA LEU A 36 0.74 -5.48 9.25
C LEU A 36 0.36 -6.62 8.31
N VAL A 37 -0.06 -7.75 8.87
CA VAL A 37 -0.32 -8.97 8.09
C VAL A 37 -1.68 -9.57 8.44
N SER A 38 -2.55 -9.71 7.46
CA SER A 38 -3.83 -10.38 7.60
C SER A 38 -3.89 -11.60 6.69
N GLN A 39 -4.33 -12.76 7.19
CA GLN A 39 -4.68 -13.87 6.29
C GLN A 39 -6.05 -13.67 5.61
N ASN A 40 -6.82 -12.66 6.03
CA ASN A 40 -8.09 -12.25 5.41
C ASN A 40 -7.91 -10.84 4.82
N THR A 41 -8.89 -9.95 5.04
CA THR A 41 -8.78 -8.58 4.55
C THR A 41 -7.87 -7.75 5.44
N LEU A 42 -7.20 -6.78 4.84
CA LEU A 42 -6.49 -5.71 5.53
C LEU A 42 -7.10 -4.38 5.11
N SER A 43 -7.58 -3.61 6.08
CA SER A 43 -8.12 -2.26 5.87
C SER A 43 -7.41 -1.27 6.76
N VAL A 44 -6.82 -0.24 6.14
CA VAL A 44 -6.11 0.83 6.84
C VAL A 44 -6.72 2.17 6.44
N THR A 45 -7.04 2.99 7.44
CA THR A 45 -7.38 4.40 7.28
C THR A 45 -6.42 5.23 8.12
N ALA A 46 -5.79 6.24 7.53
CA ALA A 46 -4.85 7.13 8.21
C ALA A 46 -4.78 8.49 7.53
N ASP A 47 -4.21 9.50 8.20
CA ASP A 47 -3.84 10.76 7.57
C ASP A 47 -2.58 10.57 6.70
N SER A 48 -1.56 9.90 7.24
CA SER A 48 -0.34 9.50 6.53
C SER A 48 0.03 8.05 6.84
N LEU A 49 0.71 7.40 5.90
CA LEU A 49 1.15 6.02 6.05
C LEU A 49 2.61 5.90 5.60
N ASP A 50 3.49 5.53 6.52
CA ASP A 50 4.88 5.21 6.24
C ASP A 50 5.11 3.69 6.33
N ASN A 51 5.24 3.05 5.18
CA ASN A 51 5.63 1.65 5.00
C ASN A 51 7.06 1.52 4.45
N SER A 52 7.92 2.51 4.64
CA SER A 52 9.27 2.46 4.08
C SER A 52 10.13 1.36 4.72
N GLY A 53 10.53 0.36 3.93
CA GLY A 53 11.13 -0.87 4.43
C GLY A 53 10.22 -1.68 5.36
N GLY A 54 8.90 -1.47 5.30
CA GLY A 54 7.88 -2.20 6.04
C GLY A 54 7.11 -3.20 5.17
N ILE A 55 6.17 -3.91 5.79
CA ILE A 55 5.31 -4.90 5.11
C ILE A 55 3.84 -4.61 5.44
N LEU A 56 3.02 -4.46 4.41
CA LEU A 56 1.56 -4.58 4.45
C LEU A 56 1.15 -5.77 3.60
N SER A 57 0.46 -6.75 4.18
CA SER A 57 0.04 -7.94 3.44
C SER A 57 -1.35 -8.41 3.84
N SER A 58 -2.12 -8.88 2.85
CA SER A 58 -3.42 -9.53 3.04
C SER A 58 -3.49 -10.84 2.27
N GLY A 59 -4.15 -11.86 2.83
CA GLY A 59 -4.47 -13.09 2.11
C GLY A 59 -5.64 -12.91 1.15
N THR A 60 -6.50 -11.92 1.37
CA THR A 60 -7.61 -11.56 0.49
C THR A 60 -7.56 -10.07 0.11
N GLY A 61 -8.69 -9.36 0.15
CA GLY A 61 -8.78 -7.96 -0.28
C GLY A 61 -8.00 -7.00 0.62
N GLN A 62 -7.39 -5.99 0.01
CA GLN A 62 -6.65 -4.95 0.70
C GLN A 62 -7.18 -3.57 0.34
N THR A 63 -7.41 -2.74 1.35
CA THR A 63 -7.86 -1.35 1.16
C THR A 63 -7.05 -0.40 2.02
N LEU A 64 -6.35 0.52 1.37
CA LEU A 64 -5.56 1.56 2.03
C LEU A 64 -6.18 2.91 1.67
N THR A 65 -6.70 3.62 2.67
CA THR A 65 -7.28 4.97 2.52
C THR A 65 -6.44 5.95 3.33
N VAL A 66 -5.70 6.81 2.65
CA VAL A 66 -4.74 7.72 3.25
C VAL A 66 -5.09 9.14 2.80
N ALA A 67 -5.27 10.09 3.71
CA ALA A 67 -5.63 11.45 3.31
C ALA A 67 -4.48 12.15 2.57
N GLY A 68 -3.24 11.92 3.01
CA GLY A 68 -2.02 12.51 2.48
C GLY A 68 -1.14 11.50 1.75
N LEU A 69 0.09 11.36 2.23
CA LEU A 69 1.12 10.53 1.61
C LEU A 69 1.05 9.08 2.11
N LEU A 70 0.99 8.15 1.16
CA LEU A 70 1.37 6.76 1.34
C LEU A 70 2.81 6.57 0.84
N ASN A 71 3.75 6.30 1.75
CA ASN A 71 5.14 6.03 1.44
C ASN A 71 5.46 4.54 1.54
N ASN A 72 5.73 3.89 0.41
CA ASN A 72 6.16 2.49 0.28
C ASN A 72 7.61 2.37 -0.23
N SER A 73 8.44 3.39 -0.02
CA SER A 73 9.82 3.41 -0.53
C SER A 73 10.78 2.49 0.25
N GLN A 74 12.08 2.52 -0.10
CA GLN A 74 13.14 1.81 0.64
C GLN A 74 12.89 0.30 0.81
N ASN A 75 12.51 -0.38 -0.28
CA ASN A 75 12.09 -1.79 -0.27
C ASN A 75 10.85 -2.09 0.57
N GLY A 76 9.99 -1.08 0.79
CA GLY A 76 8.65 -1.30 1.34
C GLY A 76 7.86 -2.27 0.47
N LEU A 77 7.08 -3.12 1.13
CA LEU A 77 6.25 -4.15 0.50
C LEU A 77 4.78 -3.92 0.80
N ILE A 78 3.97 -3.84 -0.25
CA ILE A 78 2.51 -3.91 -0.21
C ILE A 78 2.10 -5.08 -1.08
N ASP A 79 1.57 -6.14 -0.48
CA ASP A 79 1.15 -7.35 -1.18
C ASP A 79 -0.33 -7.67 -0.90
N GLY A 80 -1.16 -7.50 -1.92
CA GLY A 80 -2.58 -7.84 -1.88
C GLY A 80 -2.82 -9.25 -2.43
N GLY A 81 -3.17 -10.20 -1.56
CA GLY A 81 -3.49 -11.58 -1.94
C GLY A 81 -4.73 -11.76 -2.83
N ALA A 82 -5.54 -10.71 -2.98
CA ALA A 82 -6.59 -10.60 -3.97
C ALA A 82 -6.58 -9.19 -4.61
N GLY A 83 -7.72 -8.48 -4.58
CA GLY A 83 -7.80 -7.10 -5.06
C GLY A 83 -7.13 -6.12 -4.10
N LEU A 84 -6.43 -5.12 -4.63
CA LEU A 84 -5.79 -4.06 -3.88
C LEU A 84 -6.34 -2.70 -4.34
N THR A 85 -6.92 -1.97 -3.41
CA THR A 85 -7.42 -0.60 -3.65
C THR A 85 -6.67 0.37 -2.75
N ILE A 86 -6.08 1.39 -3.36
CA ILE A 86 -5.41 2.49 -2.67
C ILE A 86 -6.08 3.79 -3.04
N LYS A 87 -6.50 4.56 -2.04
CA LYS A 87 -6.90 5.95 -2.18
C LYS A 87 -5.93 6.79 -1.36
N ALA A 88 -5.13 7.61 -2.02
CA ALA A 88 -4.19 8.50 -1.35
C ALA A 88 -3.96 9.76 -2.16
N ASN A 89 -3.72 10.91 -1.53
CA ASN A 89 -3.35 12.11 -2.28
C ASN A 89 -2.04 11.87 -3.06
N ALA A 90 -1.05 11.26 -2.41
CA ALA A 90 0.19 10.86 -3.06
C ALA A 90 0.57 9.43 -2.68
N LEU A 91 1.06 8.68 -3.68
CA LEU A 91 1.68 7.37 -3.51
C LEU A 91 3.14 7.45 -3.94
N ASN A 92 4.06 7.26 -2.99
CA ASN A 92 5.49 7.09 -3.26
C ASN A 92 5.83 5.60 -3.14
N ASN A 93 6.01 4.94 -4.28
CA ASN A 93 6.52 3.56 -4.41
C ASN A 93 7.95 3.53 -4.97
N ALA A 94 8.74 4.60 -4.78
CA ALA A 94 10.09 4.67 -5.31
C ALA A 94 11.02 3.65 -4.62
N ALA A 95 11.69 2.81 -5.40
CA ALA A 95 12.42 1.63 -4.90
C ALA A 95 11.56 0.73 -3.96
N GLY A 96 10.23 0.75 -4.15
CA GLY A 96 9.26 -0.06 -3.41
C GLY A 96 8.71 -1.21 -4.26
N ASN A 97 7.98 -2.11 -3.60
CA ASN A 97 7.26 -3.20 -4.26
C ASN A 97 5.78 -3.18 -3.88
N LEU A 98 4.94 -3.11 -4.90
CA LEU A 98 3.50 -3.19 -4.79
C LEU A 98 2.98 -4.28 -5.74
N THR A 99 2.35 -5.30 -5.17
CA THR A 99 1.79 -6.43 -5.91
C THR A 99 0.32 -6.64 -5.58
N ALA A 100 -0.49 -6.88 -6.60
CA ALA A 100 -1.87 -7.35 -6.47
C ALA A 100 -2.03 -8.68 -7.21
N GLN A 101 -2.55 -9.70 -6.52
CA GLN A 101 -2.82 -11.01 -7.13
C GLN A 101 -4.10 -11.01 -7.98
N GLN A 102 -4.95 -9.99 -7.83
CA GLN A 102 -6.09 -9.68 -8.71
C GLN A 102 -6.01 -8.21 -9.11
N GLY A 103 -7.15 -7.54 -9.33
CA GLY A 103 -7.19 -6.15 -9.79
C GLY A 103 -6.53 -5.17 -8.83
N PHE A 104 -5.84 -4.17 -9.40
CA PHE A 104 -5.28 -3.04 -8.67
C PHE A 104 -6.00 -1.75 -9.07
N SER A 105 -6.37 -0.93 -8.08
CA SER A 105 -6.82 0.44 -8.32
C SER A 105 -6.08 1.43 -7.42
N PHE A 106 -5.61 2.52 -8.03
CA PHE A 106 -5.12 3.69 -7.33
C PHE A 106 -5.96 4.91 -7.73
N GLU A 107 -6.41 5.67 -6.74
CA GLU A 107 -7.07 6.97 -6.89
C GLU A 107 -6.26 8.01 -6.10
N GLY A 108 -5.81 9.08 -6.78
CA GLY A 108 -4.97 10.09 -6.14
C GLY A 108 -4.53 11.24 -7.05
N SER A 109 -3.65 12.10 -6.53
CA SER A 109 -3.06 13.19 -7.31
C SER A 109 -1.75 12.77 -7.98
N SER A 110 -0.85 12.12 -7.25
CA SER A 110 0.48 11.78 -7.78
C SER A 110 0.92 10.37 -7.41
N LEU A 111 1.54 9.68 -8.37
CA LEU A 111 2.19 8.39 -8.20
C LEU A 111 3.65 8.49 -8.64
N ASP A 112 4.57 8.25 -7.71
CA ASP A 112 5.99 8.03 -8.01
C ASP A 112 6.33 6.54 -7.85
N ASN A 113 6.68 5.90 -8.96
CA ASN A 113 7.14 4.51 -9.04
C ASN A 113 8.60 4.42 -9.53
N SER A 114 9.41 5.44 -9.29
CA SER A 114 10.81 5.49 -9.75
C SER A 114 11.65 4.36 -9.16
N ALA A 115 12.32 3.57 -10.02
CA ALA A 115 13.02 2.35 -9.62
C ALA A 115 12.15 1.35 -8.81
N GLY A 116 10.83 1.53 -8.81
CA GLY A 116 9.87 0.70 -8.09
C GLY A 116 9.26 -0.37 -8.98
N ASN A 117 8.54 -1.29 -8.34
CA ASN A 117 7.67 -2.24 -9.02
C ASN A 117 6.23 -2.05 -8.55
N LEU A 118 5.33 -1.86 -9.51
CA LEU A 118 3.89 -1.87 -9.32
C LEU A 118 3.30 -2.85 -10.33
N SER A 119 2.72 -3.94 -9.85
CA SER A 119 2.20 -4.99 -10.71
C SER A 119 0.88 -5.58 -10.23
N SER A 120 -0.01 -5.82 -11.19
CA SER A 120 -1.30 -6.49 -11.01
C SER A 120 -1.33 -7.74 -11.90
N LYS A 121 -1.89 -8.85 -11.41
CA LYS A 121 -2.14 -10.03 -12.25
C LYS A 121 -3.42 -9.94 -13.06
N ALA A 122 -4.31 -9.01 -12.73
CA ALA A 122 -5.50 -8.69 -13.51
C ALA A 122 -5.41 -7.24 -13.99
N ASP A 123 -6.54 -6.56 -14.13
CA ASP A 123 -6.58 -5.16 -14.53
C ASP A 123 -5.84 -4.25 -13.53
N MET A 124 -5.33 -3.14 -14.07
CA MET A 124 -4.70 -2.06 -13.33
C MET A 124 -5.44 -0.78 -13.69
N THR A 125 -5.87 -0.02 -12.70
CA THR A 125 -6.50 1.29 -12.92
C THR A 125 -5.75 2.36 -12.13
N LEU A 126 -5.29 3.39 -12.82
CA LEU A 126 -4.64 4.56 -12.24
C LEU A 126 -5.49 5.79 -12.53
N ASP A 127 -6.28 6.21 -11.53
CA ASP A 127 -7.06 7.45 -11.59
C ASP A 127 -6.25 8.57 -10.93
N LEU A 128 -5.62 9.40 -11.76
CA LEU A 128 -4.65 10.41 -11.36
C LEU A 128 -5.15 11.81 -11.74
N LEU A 129 -5.23 12.71 -10.76
CA LEU A 129 -5.49 14.13 -11.00
C LEU A 129 -4.24 14.90 -11.46
N GLY A 130 -3.05 14.31 -11.29
CA GLY A 130 -1.76 14.95 -11.53
C GLY A 130 -0.77 14.03 -12.22
N SER A 131 0.41 13.83 -11.63
CA SER A 131 1.56 13.22 -12.30
C SER A 131 1.74 11.75 -12.00
N LEU A 132 2.14 11.01 -13.04
CA LEU A 132 2.75 9.69 -12.93
C LEU A 132 4.25 9.79 -13.22
N THR A 133 5.10 9.38 -12.28
CA THR A 133 6.54 9.21 -12.49
C THR A 133 6.86 7.71 -12.45
N ASN A 134 7.46 7.17 -13.51
CA ASN A 134 7.87 5.76 -13.59
C ASN A 134 9.29 5.62 -14.16
N THR A 135 10.22 6.47 -13.70
CA THR A 135 11.59 6.47 -14.20
C THR A 135 12.36 5.26 -13.69
N SER A 136 12.87 4.43 -14.60
CA SER A 136 13.49 3.13 -14.27
C SER A 136 12.59 2.21 -13.43
N GLY A 137 11.29 2.49 -13.38
CA GLY A 137 10.30 1.71 -12.66
C GLY A 137 9.53 0.77 -13.57
N LYS A 138 8.81 -0.16 -12.95
CA LYS A 138 7.96 -1.13 -13.65
C LYS A 138 6.50 -0.92 -13.29
N LEU A 139 5.66 -0.73 -14.31
CA LEU A 139 4.21 -0.89 -14.26
C LEU A 139 3.85 -2.11 -15.10
N ALA A 140 3.17 -3.10 -14.52
CA ALA A 140 2.77 -4.30 -15.23
C ALA A 140 1.34 -4.72 -14.87
N SER A 141 0.46 -4.75 -15.86
CA SER A 141 -0.89 -5.30 -15.75
C SER A 141 -0.95 -6.67 -16.43
N GLY A 142 -1.66 -7.62 -15.82
CA GLY A 142 -2.00 -8.89 -16.46
C GLY A 142 -3.26 -8.79 -17.32
N GLY A 143 -4.01 -7.69 -17.19
CA GLY A 143 -5.16 -7.33 -18.01
C GLY A 143 -4.99 -5.95 -18.64
N ASN A 144 -6.04 -5.14 -18.56
CA ASN A 144 -6.03 -3.78 -19.05
C ASN A 144 -5.23 -2.86 -18.11
N LEU A 145 -4.69 -1.79 -18.66
CA LEU A 145 -4.14 -0.64 -17.95
C LEU A 145 -4.88 0.62 -18.40
#